data_AF-A0A388LIS2-F1
#
_entry.id   AF-A0A388LIS2-F1
#
_cell.length_a   1.000
_cell.length_b   1.000
_cell.length_c   1.000
_cell.angle_alpha   90.00
_cell.angle_beta   90.00
_cell.angle_gamma   90.00
#
_symmetry.space_group_name_H-M   'P 1'
#
loop_
_entity.id
_entity.type
_entity.pdbx_description
1 polymer ?
#
loop_
_entity_poly.entity_id
_entity_poly.type
_entity_poly.pdbx_seq_one_letter_code
_entity_poly.pdbx_strand_id
1 'polypeptide(L)'
;MLWWHVWKLRRNYPEAIGWYERALALSPRGASTYAALGFTHHLQHNLSQAIDYYHKALGLKSDDLFTAEMLTVALSEECLSYSQSGSAANDKAPEITKLKAQVEALNRGKDVASTSATVSRPVTESEEIARLRREQVEVRTAMDKRLASMEEVIFALQKQCEVVEANAEVWRIEAMRPGNKRGSIAIGQTPISEARVRTRVTPAASPGPTGRVNAQLKEMVERHQREVDLLKEMRLREVNARKESKEVEKLKKEAMVRLETGRKTGGTNLKSRLDDVVGSSAKKDKGKCVVTPVTLEGVGYTKLEEAKEAIAQSRTDRAMQEDDQDKEPDKNKSVVERTDDQGEDSVKA
;
A
#
# COMPACT_ATOMS: atom_id res chain seq x y z
N MET A 1 -1.36 8.19 -18.28
CA MET A 1 0.00 8.72 -18.51
C MET A 1 0.28 9.11 -19.96
N LEU A 2 -0.37 8.54 -21.00
CA LEU A 2 -0.06 8.88 -22.40
C LEU A 2 -0.52 10.28 -22.88
N TRP A 3 -1.61 10.83 -22.32
CA TRP A 3 -2.07 12.19 -22.64
C TRP A 3 -1.09 13.29 -22.18
N TRP A 4 -0.37 13.05 -21.08
CA TRP A 4 0.60 13.99 -20.52
C TRP A 4 1.79 14.24 -21.47
N HIS A 5 2.28 13.18 -22.13
CA HIS A 5 3.37 13.28 -23.10
C HIS A 5 2.95 13.97 -24.41
N VAL A 6 1.72 13.73 -24.89
CA VAL A 6 1.19 14.39 -26.10
C VAL A 6 0.98 15.89 -25.87
N TRP A 7 0.56 16.28 -24.66
CA TRP A 7 0.33 17.67 -24.29
C TRP A 7 1.62 18.48 -24.13
N LYS A 8 2.69 17.89 -23.58
CA LYS A 8 4.04 18.51 -23.50
C LYS A 8 4.60 18.87 -24.89
N LEU A 9 4.18 18.16 -25.94
CA LEU A 9 4.76 18.29 -27.29
C LEU A 9 4.06 19.35 -28.17
N ARG A 10 2.86 19.83 -27.82
CA ARG A 10 2.06 20.69 -28.73
C ARG A 10 2.01 22.19 -28.42
N ARG A 11 2.55 22.69 -27.29
CA ARG A 11 2.51 24.12 -26.88
C ARG A 11 1.13 24.82 -26.98
N ASN A 12 0.04 24.07 -27.18
CA ASN A 12 -1.29 24.61 -27.39
C ASN A 12 -2.05 24.67 -26.05
N TYR A 13 -1.55 25.51 -25.15
CA TYR A 13 -2.09 25.71 -23.82
C TYR A 13 -3.53 26.24 -23.76
N PRO A 14 -3.98 27.20 -24.61
CA PRO A 14 -5.33 27.75 -24.49
C PRO A 14 -6.42 26.72 -24.84
N GLU A 15 -6.18 25.88 -25.85
CA GLU A 15 -7.10 24.77 -26.16
C GLU A 15 -7.18 23.76 -25.01
N ALA A 16 -6.04 23.47 -24.36
CA ALA A 16 -5.99 22.56 -23.22
C ALA A 16 -6.80 23.07 -22.03
N ILE A 17 -6.73 24.37 -21.73
CA ILE A 17 -7.56 24.99 -20.69
C ILE A 17 -9.05 24.77 -20.99
N GLY A 18 -9.49 25.00 -22.24
CA GLY A 18 -10.87 24.77 -22.64
C GLY A 18 -11.34 23.29 -22.56
N TRP A 19 -10.41 22.32 -22.66
CA TRP A 19 -10.73 20.91 -22.37
C TRP A 19 -10.86 20.65 -20.87
N TYR A 20 -9.96 21.21 -20.05
CA TYR A 20 -10.02 21.02 -18.59
C TYR A 20 -11.19 21.75 -17.94
N GLU A 21 -11.60 22.91 -18.43
CA GLU A 21 -12.82 23.60 -17.98
C GLU A 21 -14.08 22.79 -18.28
N ARG A 22 -14.16 22.18 -19.47
CA ARG A 22 -15.24 21.23 -19.79
C ARG A 22 -15.18 19.98 -18.90
N ALA A 23 -13.99 19.49 -18.58
CA ALA A 23 -13.84 18.37 -17.65
C ALA A 23 -14.29 18.72 -16.22
N LEU A 24 -14.08 19.96 -15.78
CA LEU A 24 -14.62 20.46 -14.50
C LEU A 24 -16.14 20.61 -14.53
N ALA A 25 -16.73 21.00 -15.66
CA ALA A 25 -18.19 21.04 -15.82
C ALA A 25 -18.82 19.65 -15.68
N LEU A 26 -18.13 18.60 -16.16
CA LEU A 26 -18.54 17.21 -15.98
C LEU A 26 -18.22 16.66 -14.59
N SER A 27 -17.09 17.09 -13.99
CA SER A 27 -16.60 16.58 -12.71
C SER A 27 -16.02 17.70 -11.82
N PRO A 28 -16.85 18.39 -11.04
CA PRO A 28 -16.43 19.55 -10.25
C PRO A 28 -15.46 19.22 -9.09
N ARG A 29 -15.31 17.93 -8.75
CA ARG A 29 -14.53 17.46 -7.60
C ARG A 29 -13.22 16.76 -7.99
N GLY A 30 -12.78 16.92 -9.24
CA GLY A 30 -11.54 16.33 -9.75
C GLY A 30 -10.30 17.12 -9.35
N ALA A 31 -9.62 16.73 -8.27
CA ALA A 31 -8.36 17.36 -7.83
C ALA A 31 -7.28 17.36 -8.94
N SER A 32 -7.17 16.26 -9.70
CA SER A 32 -6.22 16.14 -10.81
C SER A 32 -6.49 17.13 -11.95
N THR A 33 -7.76 17.51 -12.17
CA THR A 33 -8.15 18.47 -13.20
C THR A 33 -7.74 19.88 -12.80
N TYR A 34 -7.92 20.24 -11.53
CA TYR A 34 -7.43 21.50 -10.98
C TYR A 34 -5.89 21.58 -10.99
N ALA A 35 -5.19 20.49 -10.65
CA ALA A 35 -3.73 20.43 -10.74
C ALA A 35 -3.24 20.60 -12.19
N ALA A 36 -3.90 19.95 -13.15
CA ALA A 36 -3.58 20.10 -14.56
C ALA A 36 -3.83 21.52 -15.07
N LEU A 37 -4.94 22.17 -14.66
CA LEU A 37 -5.21 23.57 -14.96
C LEU A 37 -4.13 24.49 -14.38
N GLY A 38 -3.81 24.34 -13.09
CA GLY A 38 -2.73 25.11 -12.46
C GLY A 38 -1.41 24.98 -13.22
N PHE A 39 -1.07 23.77 -13.66
CA PHE A 39 0.13 23.53 -14.46
C PHE A 39 0.04 24.14 -15.86
N THR A 40 -1.12 24.11 -16.51
CA THR A 40 -1.29 24.77 -17.82
C THR A 40 -1.12 26.29 -17.72
N HIS A 41 -1.65 26.92 -16.66
CA HIS A 41 -1.48 28.35 -16.40
C HIS A 41 -0.04 28.70 -16.03
N HIS A 42 0.63 27.82 -15.28
CA HIS A 42 2.04 27.94 -14.95
C HIS A 42 2.91 27.95 -16.22
N LEU A 43 2.64 27.05 -17.18
CA LEU A 43 3.34 27.05 -18.48
C LEU A 43 3.02 28.28 -19.37
N GLN A 44 1.90 28.97 -19.12
CA GLN A 44 1.56 30.23 -19.77
C GLN A 44 2.16 31.46 -19.05
N HIS A 45 2.97 31.27 -17.99
CA HIS A 45 3.47 32.31 -17.08
C HIS A 45 2.37 33.11 -16.35
N ASN A 46 1.14 32.59 -16.30
CA ASN A 46 0.05 33.15 -15.50
C ASN A 46 0.12 32.59 -14.07
N LEU A 47 1.16 32.98 -13.32
CA LEU A 47 1.49 32.39 -12.01
C LEU A 47 0.40 32.57 -10.95
N SER A 48 -0.26 33.73 -10.92
CA SER A 48 -1.34 34.03 -9.96
C SER A 48 -2.52 33.06 -10.07
N GLN A 49 -3.01 32.84 -11.30
CA GLN A 49 -4.09 31.88 -11.56
C GLN A 49 -3.62 30.44 -11.30
N ALA A 50 -2.36 30.12 -11.60
CA ALA A 50 -1.80 28.80 -11.34
C ALA A 50 -1.82 28.45 -9.85
N ILE A 51 -1.41 29.41 -9.00
CA ILE A 51 -1.40 29.28 -7.54
C ILE A 51 -2.81 29.01 -6.99
N ASP A 52 -3.81 29.78 -7.44
CA ASP A 52 -5.21 29.58 -7.05
C ASP A 52 -5.71 28.16 -7.37
N TYR A 53 -5.39 27.65 -8.56
CA TYR A 53 -5.81 26.31 -8.96
C TYR A 53 -5.06 25.20 -8.22
N TYR A 54 -3.77 25.38 -7.92
CA TYR A 54 -3.04 24.44 -7.07
C TYR A 54 -3.59 24.41 -5.65
N HIS A 55 -3.95 25.55 -5.07
CA HIS A 55 -4.61 25.59 -3.77
C HIS A 55 -5.97 24.87 -3.78
N LYS A 56 -6.78 25.06 -4.83
CA LYS A 56 -8.06 24.33 -5.01
C LYS A 56 -7.82 22.81 -5.13
N ALA A 57 -6.80 22.40 -5.86
CA ALA A 57 -6.44 20.99 -6.00
C ALA A 57 -6.02 20.36 -4.65
N LEU A 58 -5.15 21.03 -3.90
CA LEU A 58 -4.70 20.58 -2.57
C LEU A 58 -5.82 20.61 -1.52
N GLY A 59 -6.76 21.55 -1.65
CA GLY A 59 -7.96 21.59 -0.80
C GLY A 59 -8.89 20.37 -1.01
N LEU A 60 -8.83 19.74 -2.19
CA LEU A 60 -9.56 18.50 -2.47
C LEU A 60 -8.72 17.25 -2.12
N LYS A 61 -7.42 17.26 -2.42
CA LYS A 61 -6.46 16.19 -2.10
C LYS A 61 -5.18 16.79 -1.53
N SER A 62 -5.03 16.70 -0.22
CA SER A 62 -3.82 17.13 0.51
C SER A 62 -2.58 16.30 0.14
N ASP A 63 -2.76 15.07 -0.35
CA ASP A 63 -1.69 14.08 -0.50
C ASP A 63 -1.02 14.14 -1.88
N ASP A 64 -1.40 15.09 -2.73
CA ASP A 64 -0.85 15.22 -4.07
C ASP A 64 0.50 15.97 -4.04
N LEU A 65 1.58 15.19 -3.90
CA LEU A 65 2.95 15.69 -3.86
C LEU A 65 3.31 16.54 -5.08
N PHE A 66 2.87 16.13 -6.28
CA PHE A 66 3.15 16.86 -7.52
C PHE A 66 2.58 18.28 -7.44
N THR A 67 1.34 18.42 -7.01
CA THR A 67 0.67 19.71 -6.89
C THR A 67 1.33 20.60 -5.83
N ALA A 68 1.78 20.01 -4.71
CA ALA A 68 2.50 20.73 -3.66
C ALA A 68 3.88 21.25 -4.12
N GLU A 69 4.62 20.43 -4.87
CA GLU A 69 5.89 20.83 -5.47
C GLU A 69 5.69 21.98 -6.48
N MET A 70 4.71 21.84 -7.38
CA MET A 70 4.45 22.86 -8.39
C MET A 70 3.94 24.18 -7.80
N LEU A 71 3.16 24.14 -6.72
CA LEU A 71 2.77 25.32 -5.95
C LEU A 71 4.00 26.03 -5.35
N THR A 72 4.92 25.26 -4.77
CA THR A 72 6.15 25.80 -4.18
C THR A 72 7.01 26.48 -5.24
N VAL A 73 7.15 25.87 -6.42
CA VAL A 73 7.86 26.46 -7.56
C VAL A 73 7.16 27.74 -8.02
N ALA A 74 5.83 27.72 -8.21
CA ALA A 74 5.07 28.90 -8.63
C ALA A 74 5.23 30.09 -7.68
N LEU A 75 5.16 29.85 -6.37
CA LEU A 75 5.37 30.88 -5.34
C LEU A 75 6.82 31.42 -5.35
N SER A 76 7.81 30.56 -5.60
CA SER A 76 9.20 30.99 -5.70
C SER A 76 9.44 31.87 -6.93
N GLU A 77 8.83 31.54 -8.07
CA GLU A 77 8.92 32.32 -9.31
C GLU A 77 8.19 33.67 -9.18
N GLU A 78 7.03 33.69 -8.52
CA GLU A 78 6.29 34.93 -8.25
C GLU A 78 7.08 35.85 -7.29
N CYS A 79 7.74 35.30 -6.28
CA CYS A 79 8.59 36.07 -5.38
C CYS A 79 9.83 36.65 -6.09
N LEU A 80 10.41 35.90 -7.04
CA LEU A 80 11.53 36.35 -7.86
C LEU A 80 11.11 37.46 -8.84
N SER A 81 9.92 37.36 -9.44
CA SER A 81 9.39 38.40 -10.34
C SER A 81 9.11 39.71 -9.59
N TYR A 82 8.56 39.63 -8.37
CA TYR A 82 8.39 40.80 -7.49
C TYR A 82 9.73 41.47 -7.16
N SER A 83 10.77 40.67 -6.89
CA SER A 83 12.11 41.19 -6.57
C SER A 83 12.77 41.91 -7.75
N GLN A 84 12.46 41.53 -8.99
CA GLN A 84 12.97 42.19 -10.21
C GLN A 84 12.16 43.45 -10.58
N SER A 85 10.85 43.49 -10.31
CA SER A 85 10.03 44.71 -10.45
C SER A 85 10.26 45.73 -9.32
N GLY A 86 10.90 45.31 -8.23
CA GLY A 86 11.14 46.08 -7.02
C GLY A 86 12.31 47.07 -7.07
N SER A 87 12.68 47.62 -8.23
CA SER A 87 13.67 48.70 -8.26
C SER A 87 13.17 49.99 -7.58
N ALA A 88 11.86 50.08 -7.28
CA ALA A 88 11.25 51.12 -6.44
C ALA A 88 11.15 50.72 -4.94
N ALA A 89 11.43 49.48 -4.56
CA ALA A 89 11.45 49.04 -3.15
C ALA A 89 12.75 49.39 -2.43
N ASN A 90 13.75 49.91 -3.15
CA ASN A 90 15.00 50.39 -2.57
C ASN A 90 14.82 51.70 -1.77
N ASP A 91 13.74 52.45 -2.00
CA ASP A 91 13.42 53.68 -1.27
C ASP A 91 12.82 53.43 0.11
N LYS A 92 12.20 52.26 0.35
CA LYS A 92 11.64 51.87 1.66
C LYS A 92 12.57 50.99 2.49
N ALA A 93 13.67 50.49 1.91
CA ALA A 93 14.71 49.79 2.63
C ALA A 93 15.22 50.55 3.88
N PRO A 94 15.50 51.87 3.84
CA PRO A 94 15.94 52.62 5.02
C PRO A 94 14.83 52.80 6.08
N GLU A 95 13.56 52.82 5.66
CA GLU A 95 12.43 52.93 6.58
C GLU A 95 12.14 51.59 7.27
N ILE A 96 12.26 50.48 6.53
CA ILE A 96 12.15 49.12 7.05
C ILE A 96 13.29 48.83 8.04
N THR A 97 14.52 49.27 7.78
CA THR A 97 15.63 49.09 8.73
C THR A 97 15.43 49.93 9.99
N LYS A 98 14.90 51.15 9.87
CA LYS A 98 14.58 52.02 11.01
C LYS A 98 13.46 51.43 11.88
N LEU A 99 12.39 50.91 11.26
CA LEU A 99 11.31 50.24 11.97
C LEU A 99 11.79 48.96 12.66
N LYS A 100 12.64 48.16 12.01
CA LYS A 100 13.26 46.97 12.62
C LYS A 100 14.13 47.34 13.85
N ALA A 101 14.94 48.38 13.75
CA ALA A 101 15.76 48.86 14.87
C ALA A 101 14.90 49.36 16.05
N GLN A 102 13.77 50.03 15.77
CA GLN A 102 12.81 50.42 16.81
C GLN A 102 12.17 49.22 17.51
N VAL A 103 11.78 48.19 16.75
CA VAL A 103 11.21 46.96 17.33
C VAL A 103 12.23 46.25 18.22
N GLU A 104 13.50 46.16 17.82
CA GLU A 104 14.56 45.59 18.64
C GLU A 104 14.86 46.42 19.91
N ALA A 105 14.79 47.75 19.84
CA ALA A 105 14.95 48.61 21.01
C ALA A 105 13.80 48.43 22.02
N LEU A 106 12.56 48.33 21.52
CA LEU A 106 11.38 48.06 22.34
C LEU A 106 11.42 46.67 22.99
N ASN A 107 11.91 45.66 22.28
CA ASN A 107 12.08 44.31 22.85
C ASN A 107 13.20 44.25 23.88
N ARG A 108 14.35 44.90 23.64
CA ARG A 108 15.41 45.01 24.65
C ARG A 108 14.95 45.73 25.91
N GLY A 109 14.07 46.72 25.79
CA GLY A 109 13.45 47.40 26.94
C GLY A 109 12.54 46.48 27.76
N LYS A 110 11.91 45.46 27.16
CA LYS A 110 11.10 44.48 27.87
C LYS A 110 11.94 43.49 28.68
N ASP A 111 13.12 43.13 28.20
CA ASP A 111 14.00 42.16 28.86
C ASP A 111 14.72 42.74 30.09
N VAL A 112 14.94 44.06 30.14
CA VAL A 112 15.67 44.72 31.25
C VAL A 112 14.75 45.06 32.44
N ALA A 113 13.43 45.02 32.27
CA ALA A 113 12.47 45.35 33.34
C ALA A 113 12.06 44.17 34.23
N SER A 114 12.51 42.94 33.94
CA SER A 114 12.08 41.74 34.67
C SER A 114 13.16 41.20 35.61
N THR A 115 13.34 41.86 36.75
CA THR A 115 14.07 41.31 37.90
C THR A 115 13.11 40.68 38.90
N SER A 116 12.54 39.50 38.59
CA SER A 116 12.04 38.64 39.67
C SER A 116 11.70 37.20 39.23
N ALA A 117 12.18 36.27 40.06
CA ALA A 117 11.68 34.93 40.31
C ALA A 117 11.88 33.80 39.27
N THR A 118 12.73 32.86 39.70
CA THR A 118 12.78 31.42 39.42
C THR A 118 11.46 30.80 38.96
N VAL A 119 11.26 30.60 37.66
CA VAL A 119 10.38 29.58 37.06
C VAL A 119 10.95 29.20 35.69
N SER A 120 10.98 27.90 35.39
CA SER A 120 11.40 27.25 34.13
C SER A 120 11.64 28.18 32.93
N ARG A 121 12.90 28.20 32.46
CA ARG A 121 13.32 28.85 31.23
C ARG A 121 12.36 28.46 30.08
N PRO A 122 11.58 29.37 29.48
CA PRO A 122 10.87 29.06 28.26
C PRO A 122 11.94 28.83 27.19
N VAL A 123 11.96 27.63 26.61
CA VAL A 123 12.75 27.36 25.41
C VAL A 123 12.31 28.42 24.39
N THR A 124 13.22 29.28 23.97
CA THR A 124 12.85 30.36 23.04
C THR A 124 12.33 29.73 21.77
N GLU A 125 11.32 30.31 21.13
CA GLU A 125 10.73 29.77 19.88
C GLU A 125 11.82 29.44 18.83
N SER A 126 12.93 30.18 18.85
CA SER A 126 14.13 29.91 18.04
C SER A 126 14.80 28.55 18.32
N GLU A 127 14.89 28.12 19.57
CA GLU A 127 15.44 26.82 19.99
C GLU A 127 14.51 25.67 19.57
N GLU A 128 13.19 25.87 19.63
CA GLU A 128 12.19 24.90 19.13
C GLU A 128 12.23 24.76 17.61
N ILE A 129 12.30 25.87 16.88
CA ILE A 129 12.47 25.87 15.42
C ILE A 129 13.77 25.17 15.03
N ALA A 130 14.86 25.41 15.77
CA ALA A 130 16.14 24.73 15.53
C ALA A 130 16.06 23.21 15.80
N ARG A 131 15.25 22.79 16.79
CA ARG A 131 15.01 21.37 17.08
C ARG A 131 14.20 20.71 15.96
N LEU A 132 13.10 21.32 15.55
CA LEU A 132 12.24 20.80 14.48
C LEU A 132 12.98 20.69 13.14
N ARG A 133 13.87 21.65 12.82
CA ARG A 133 14.72 21.57 11.63
C ARG A 133 15.71 20.40 11.70
N ARG A 134 16.29 20.12 12.86
CA ARG A 134 17.16 18.95 13.06
C ARG A 134 16.38 17.65 12.91
N GLU A 135 15.20 17.55 13.52
CA GLU A 135 14.32 16.39 13.37
C GLU A 135 13.92 16.18 11.90
N GLN A 136 13.61 17.24 11.14
CA GLN A 136 13.33 17.13 9.70
C GLN A 136 14.54 16.63 8.90
N VAL A 137 15.74 17.11 9.21
CA VAL A 137 16.97 16.64 8.56
C VAL A 137 17.23 15.17 8.90
N GLU A 138 17.01 14.75 10.14
CA GLU A 138 17.15 13.36 10.56
C GLU A 138 16.15 12.45 9.85
N VAL A 139 14.88 12.85 9.75
CA VAL A 139 13.85 12.10 9.01
C VAL A 139 14.20 12.01 7.53
N ARG A 140 14.63 13.13 6.92
CA ARG A 140 15.04 13.17 5.51
C ARG A 140 16.24 12.25 5.25
N THR A 141 17.28 12.34 6.07
CA THR A 141 18.48 11.50 5.93
C THR A 141 18.17 10.02 6.19
N ALA A 142 17.25 9.69 7.10
CA ALA A 142 16.80 8.31 7.30
C ALA A 142 16.06 7.77 6.06
N MET A 143 15.21 8.59 5.44
CA MET A 143 14.52 8.23 4.20
C MET A 143 15.50 8.07 3.04
N ASP A 144 16.47 8.98 2.87
CA ASP A 144 17.49 8.91 1.83
C ASP A 144 18.33 7.62 1.95
N LYS A 145 18.70 7.22 3.18
CA LYS A 145 19.37 5.94 3.43
C LYS A 145 18.52 4.73 3.03
N ARG A 146 17.22 4.77 3.33
CA ARG A 146 16.29 3.70 2.93
C ARG A 146 16.16 3.62 1.41
N LEU A 147 16.08 4.75 0.72
CA LEU A 147 16.05 4.80 -0.74
C LEU A 147 17.33 4.23 -1.35
N ALA A 148 18.50 4.65 -0.85
CA ALA A 148 19.78 4.09 -1.30
C ALA A 148 19.84 2.56 -1.14
N SER A 149 19.36 2.02 0.00
CA SER A 149 19.30 0.56 0.20
C SER A 149 18.35 -0.15 -0.78
N MET A 150 17.24 0.50 -1.15
CA MET A 150 16.30 -0.05 -2.13
C MET A 150 16.88 0.00 -3.55
N GLU A 151 17.60 1.08 -3.90
CA GLU A 151 18.30 1.22 -5.17
C GLU A 151 19.37 0.13 -5.34
N GLU A 152 20.12 -0.19 -4.28
CA GLU A 152 21.08 -1.31 -4.30
C GLU A 152 20.41 -2.66 -4.59
N VAL A 153 19.25 -2.93 -3.98
CA VAL A 153 18.48 -4.17 -4.23
C VAL A 153 17.95 -4.20 -5.67
N ILE A 154 17.40 -3.08 -6.15
CA ILE A 154 16.91 -2.96 -7.53
C ILE A 154 18.05 -3.22 -8.52
N PHE A 155 19.21 -2.60 -8.30
CA PHE A 155 20.38 -2.79 -9.12
C PHE A 155 20.86 -4.26 -9.13
N ALA A 156 20.89 -4.90 -7.96
CA ALA A 156 21.25 -6.31 -7.86
C ALA A 156 20.27 -7.22 -8.62
N LEU A 157 18.97 -6.95 -8.53
CA LEU A 157 17.94 -7.69 -9.26
C LEU A 157 18.03 -7.48 -10.77
N GLN A 158 18.23 -6.25 -11.23
CA GLN A 158 18.44 -5.94 -12.65
C GLN A 158 19.63 -6.71 -13.22
N LYS A 159 20.76 -6.72 -12.49
CA LYS A 159 21.94 -7.49 -12.88
C LYS A 159 21.67 -9.00 -12.94
N GLN A 160 20.86 -9.54 -12.03
CA GLN A 160 20.46 -10.95 -12.08
C GLN A 160 19.60 -11.24 -13.32
N CYS A 161 18.66 -10.36 -13.66
CA CYS A 161 17.86 -10.49 -14.89
C CYS A 161 18.75 -10.48 -16.14
N GLU A 162 19.70 -9.55 -16.24
CA GLU A 162 20.65 -9.49 -17.36
C GLU A 162 21.45 -10.78 -17.51
N VAL A 163 21.92 -11.37 -16.40
CA VAL A 163 22.65 -12.66 -16.43
C VAL A 163 21.75 -13.80 -16.90
N VAL A 164 20.49 -13.83 -16.46
CA VAL A 164 19.51 -14.85 -16.88
C VAL A 164 19.19 -14.70 -18.37
N GLU A 165 18.99 -13.48 -18.85
CA GLU A 165 18.75 -13.17 -20.26
C GLU A 165 19.94 -13.56 -21.13
N ALA A 166 21.16 -13.21 -20.72
CA ALA A 166 22.39 -13.61 -21.41
C ALA A 166 22.54 -15.13 -21.47
N ASN A 167 22.22 -15.85 -20.38
CA ASN A 167 22.22 -17.31 -20.38
C ASN A 167 21.17 -17.87 -21.35
N ALA A 168 19.95 -17.33 -21.35
CA ALA A 168 18.89 -17.75 -22.27
C ALA A 168 19.27 -17.49 -23.75
N GLU A 169 19.96 -16.38 -24.02
CA GLU A 169 20.52 -16.04 -25.33
C GLU A 169 21.50 -17.12 -25.81
N VAL A 170 22.44 -17.53 -24.94
CA VAL A 170 23.40 -18.61 -25.23
C VAL A 170 22.69 -19.92 -25.55
N TRP A 171 21.69 -20.29 -24.74
CA TRP A 171 20.89 -21.49 -25.00
C TRP A 171 20.15 -21.45 -26.33
N ARG A 172 19.61 -20.28 -26.70
CA ARG A 172 18.91 -20.10 -27.97
C ARG A 172 19.88 -20.22 -29.15
N ILE A 173 21.07 -19.63 -29.05
CA ILE A 173 22.11 -19.72 -30.07
C ILE A 173 22.55 -21.19 -30.23
N GLU A 174 22.77 -21.92 -29.13
CA GLU A 174 23.18 -23.33 -29.18
C GLU A 174 22.07 -24.23 -29.74
N ALA A 175 20.80 -23.92 -29.45
CA ALA A 175 19.65 -24.63 -30.03
C ALA A 175 19.58 -24.44 -31.57
N MET A 176 19.91 -23.26 -32.06
CA MET A 176 19.88 -22.89 -33.49
C MET A 176 21.16 -23.26 -34.26
N ARG A 177 22.13 -23.89 -33.59
CA ARG A 177 23.41 -24.25 -34.19
C ARG A 177 23.21 -25.29 -35.33
N PRO A 178 23.73 -25.03 -36.55
CA PRO A 178 23.63 -25.98 -37.65
C PRO A 178 24.27 -27.33 -37.29
N GLY A 179 23.52 -28.43 -37.45
CA GLY A 179 23.95 -29.79 -37.11
C GLY A 179 23.41 -30.35 -35.78
N ASN A 180 22.62 -29.58 -35.02
CA ASN A 180 21.97 -30.07 -33.81
C ASN A 180 20.76 -30.97 -34.14
N LYS A 181 20.87 -32.28 -33.89
CA LYS A 181 19.81 -33.29 -34.15
C LYS A 181 18.57 -33.16 -33.25
N ARG A 182 18.54 -32.17 -32.34
CA ARG A 182 17.40 -31.89 -31.45
C ARG A 182 16.48 -30.77 -31.94
N GLY A 183 16.84 -30.08 -33.03
CA GLY A 183 16.11 -28.89 -33.50
C GLY A 183 15.84 -28.89 -35.00
N SER A 184 14.84 -29.66 -35.43
CA SER A 184 13.96 -29.38 -36.58
C SER A 184 13.01 -30.57 -36.72
N ILE A 185 11.92 -30.58 -35.96
CA ILE A 185 10.73 -31.31 -36.40
C ILE A 185 10.02 -30.36 -37.34
N ALA A 186 10.48 -30.33 -38.59
CA ALA A 186 9.60 -29.94 -39.67
C ALA A 186 8.47 -30.99 -39.65
N ILE A 187 7.26 -30.57 -39.27
CA ILE A 187 6.05 -31.37 -39.51
C ILE A 187 5.83 -31.34 -41.03
N GLY A 188 6.67 -32.09 -41.75
CA GLY A 188 6.43 -32.44 -43.14
C GLY A 188 5.28 -33.44 -43.17
N GLN A 189 4.43 -33.32 -44.19
CA GLN A 189 3.33 -34.25 -44.46
C GLN A 189 3.83 -35.70 -44.32
N THR A 190 3.14 -36.48 -43.48
CA THR A 190 3.39 -37.90 -43.30
C THR A 190 3.40 -38.60 -44.67
N PRO A 191 4.52 -39.20 -45.12
CA PRO A 191 4.49 -40.04 -46.31
C PRO A 191 3.67 -41.29 -45.98
N ILE A 192 2.79 -41.63 -46.91
CA ILE A 192 1.85 -42.73 -46.85
C ILE A 192 2.60 -44.05 -46.63
N SER A 193 2.01 -44.91 -45.80
CA SER A 193 2.53 -46.21 -45.37
C SER A 193 2.82 -47.14 -46.56
N GLU A 194 4.08 -47.29 -46.93
CA GLU A 194 4.54 -48.50 -47.63
C GLU A 194 5.24 -49.42 -46.64
N ALA A 195 4.62 -50.58 -46.43
CA ALA A 195 5.10 -51.65 -45.57
C ALA A 195 6.41 -52.23 -46.12
N ARG A 196 7.56 -51.77 -45.61
CA ARG A 196 8.84 -52.45 -45.81
C ARG A 196 9.07 -53.42 -44.67
N VAL A 197 8.99 -54.71 -44.98
CA VAL A 197 9.44 -55.82 -44.11
C VAL A 197 10.92 -55.63 -43.80
N ARG A 198 11.25 -55.29 -42.55
CA ARG A 198 12.62 -55.28 -42.04
C ARG A 198 12.93 -56.64 -41.43
N THR A 199 13.98 -57.28 -41.93
CA THR A 199 14.58 -58.49 -41.36
C THR A 199 15.07 -58.24 -39.93
N ARG A 200 14.71 -59.16 -39.02
CA ARG A 200 15.08 -59.13 -37.61
C ARG A 200 16.59 -59.36 -37.47
N VAL A 201 17.35 -58.32 -37.16
CA VAL A 201 18.72 -58.44 -36.65
C VAL A 201 18.74 -57.93 -35.22
N THR A 202 19.12 -58.80 -34.30
CA THR A 202 19.37 -58.49 -32.89
C THR A 202 20.56 -57.54 -32.80
N PRO A 203 20.43 -56.31 -32.25
CA PRO A 203 21.61 -55.48 -32.01
C PRO A 203 22.41 -56.09 -30.86
N ALA A 204 23.69 -56.36 -31.10
CA ALA A 204 24.64 -56.68 -30.04
C ALA A 204 24.66 -55.52 -29.03
N ALA A 205 24.73 -55.87 -27.74
CA ALA A 205 24.72 -54.93 -26.62
C ALA A 205 25.79 -53.84 -26.81
N SER A 206 25.33 -52.61 -27.05
CA SER A 206 26.18 -51.44 -26.92
C SER A 206 26.43 -51.21 -25.43
N PRO A 207 27.68 -50.97 -24.98
CA PRO A 207 27.95 -50.68 -23.58
C PRO A 207 27.35 -49.31 -23.26
N GLY A 208 26.14 -49.31 -22.71
CA GLY A 208 25.50 -48.12 -22.18
C GLY A 208 26.27 -47.63 -20.95
N PRO A 209 26.54 -46.32 -20.80
CA PRO A 209 27.08 -45.81 -19.56
C PRO A 209 25.96 -45.84 -18.52
N THR A 210 25.90 -46.92 -17.75
CA THR A 210 25.20 -46.94 -16.47
C THR A 210 25.75 -45.81 -15.60
N GLY A 211 24.89 -44.87 -15.20
CA GLY A 211 25.17 -44.01 -14.05
C GLY A 211 25.44 -42.53 -14.29
N ARG A 212 25.11 -41.94 -15.44
CA ARG A 212 24.98 -40.49 -15.52
C ARG A 212 23.53 -40.09 -15.23
N VAL A 213 23.20 -39.90 -13.95
CA VAL A 213 22.02 -39.10 -13.60
C VAL A 213 22.15 -37.79 -14.38
N ASN A 214 21.21 -37.51 -15.28
CA ASN A 214 21.25 -36.31 -16.11
C ASN A 214 21.39 -35.09 -15.18
N ALA A 215 22.59 -34.49 -15.16
CA ALA A 215 22.94 -33.42 -14.24
C ALA A 215 21.94 -32.25 -14.33
N GLN A 216 21.39 -32.05 -15.53
CA GLN A 216 20.35 -31.07 -15.81
C GLN A 216 19.01 -31.36 -15.10
N LEU A 217 18.59 -32.63 -15.00
CA LEU A 217 17.39 -33.00 -14.24
C LEU A 217 17.62 -32.81 -12.73
N LYS A 218 18.81 -33.18 -12.24
CA LYS A 218 19.18 -32.97 -10.85
C LYS A 218 19.16 -31.48 -10.48
N GLU A 219 19.77 -30.64 -11.32
CA GLU A 219 19.80 -29.19 -11.13
C GLU A 219 18.40 -28.57 -11.19
N MET A 220 17.53 -29.08 -12.08
CA MET A 220 16.13 -28.64 -12.17
C MET A 220 15.34 -28.99 -10.90
N VAL A 221 15.50 -30.21 -10.37
CA VAL A 221 14.88 -30.61 -9.09
C VAL A 221 15.40 -29.76 -7.95
N GLU A 222 16.69 -29.48 -7.91
CA GLU A 222 17.26 -28.60 -6.88
C GLU A 222 16.76 -27.16 -6.98
N ARG A 223 16.55 -26.61 -8.19
CA ARG A 223 15.93 -25.28 -8.37
C ARG A 223 14.51 -25.25 -7.84
N HIS A 224 13.69 -26.23 -8.24
CA HIS A 224 12.32 -26.34 -7.75
C HIS A 224 12.28 -26.51 -6.23
N GLN A 225 13.20 -27.28 -5.66
CA GLN A 225 13.29 -27.44 -4.21
C GLN A 225 13.58 -26.11 -3.51
N ARG A 226 14.52 -25.30 -4.03
CA ARG A 226 14.80 -23.96 -3.50
C ARG A 226 13.60 -23.03 -3.61
N GLU A 227 12.86 -23.06 -4.73
CA GLU A 227 11.64 -22.26 -4.90
C GLU A 227 10.55 -22.67 -3.92
N VAL A 228 10.35 -23.98 -3.73
CA VAL A 228 9.39 -24.52 -2.77
C VAL A 228 9.76 -24.10 -1.35
N ASP A 229 11.04 -24.15 -0.99
CA ASP A 229 11.49 -23.77 0.35
C ASP A 229 11.39 -22.25 0.57
N LEU A 230 11.69 -21.43 -0.45
CA LEU A 230 11.42 -19.99 -0.43
C LEU A 230 9.92 -19.70 -0.23
N LEU A 231 9.03 -20.41 -0.94
CA LEU A 231 7.59 -20.24 -0.79
C LEU A 231 7.09 -20.63 0.61
N LYS A 232 7.65 -21.69 1.20
CA LYS A 232 7.36 -22.08 2.59
C LYS A 232 7.81 -20.99 3.56
N GLU A 233 9.01 -20.44 3.40
CA GLU A 233 9.51 -19.34 4.22
C GLU A 233 8.63 -18.09 4.09
N MET A 234 8.26 -17.72 2.87
CA MET A 234 7.37 -16.57 2.64
C MET A 234 6.02 -16.74 3.30
N ARG A 235 5.39 -17.92 3.16
CA ARG A 235 4.11 -18.22 3.81
C ARG A 235 4.23 -18.19 5.33
N LEU A 236 5.32 -18.73 5.87
CA LEU A 236 5.57 -18.70 7.32
C LEU A 236 5.73 -17.27 7.84
N ARG A 237 6.50 -16.43 7.12
CA ARG A 237 6.65 -14.99 7.45
C ARG A 237 5.31 -14.26 7.39
N GLU A 238 4.50 -14.51 6.36
CA GLU A 238 3.19 -13.88 6.22
C GLU A 238 2.24 -14.26 7.37
N VAL A 239 2.21 -15.53 7.75
CA VAL A 239 1.41 -16.00 8.91
C VAL A 239 1.90 -15.37 10.21
N ASN A 240 3.21 -15.27 10.41
CA ASN A 240 3.78 -14.63 11.59
C ASN A 240 3.47 -13.13 11.64
N ALA A 241 3.63 -12.41 10.53
CA ALA A 241 3.27 -11.00 10.44
C ALA A 241 1.79 -10.74 10.73
N ARG A 242 0.89 -11.64 10.29
CA ARG A 242 -0.54 -11.57 10.65
C ARG A 242 -0.80 -11.79 12.14
N LYS A 243 -0.05 -12.67 12.80
CA LYS A 243 -0.15 -12.88 14.26
C LYS A 243 0.35 -11.66 15.01
N GLU A 244 1.54 -11.16 14.66
CA GLU A 244 2.11 -9.94 15.25
C GLU A 244 1.19 -8.73 15.06
N SER A 245 0.60 -8.56 13.86
CA SER A 245 -0.37 -7.49 13.60
C SER A 245 -1.60 -7.57 14.51
N LYS A 246 -2.15 -8.77 14.72
CA LYS A 246 -3.29 -8.99 15.63
C LYS A 246 -2.92 -8.72 17.09
N GLU A 247 -1.72 -9.11 17.52
CA GLU A 247 -1.22 -8.82 18.86
C GLU A 247 -1.03 -7.32 19.07
N VAL A 248 -0.43 -6.62 18.09
CA VAL A 248 -0.29 -5.16 18.12
C VAL A 248 -1.65 -4.47 18.17
N GLU A 249 -2.64 -4.94 17.40
CA GLU A 249 -3.99 -4.38 17.42
C GLU A 249 -4.68 -4.60 18.78
N LYS A 250 -4.50 -5.78 19.37
CA LYS A 250 -5.01 -6.10 20.71
C LYS A 250 -4.38 -5.20 21.76
N LEU A 251 -3.06 -5.07 21.76
CA LEU A 251 -2.33 -4.17 22.68
C LEU A 251 -2.75 -2.71 22.49
N LYS A 252 -2.99 -2.27 21.26
CA LYS A 252 -3.49 -0.92 20.96
C LYS A 252 -4.89 -0.70 21.56
N LYS A 253 -5.79 -1.68 21.43
CA LYS A 253 -7.13 -1.63 22.07
C LYS A 253 -7.01 -1.60 23.59
N GLU A 254 -6.18 -2.44 24.18
CA GLU A 254 -5.92 -2.44 25.64
C GLU A 254 -5.34 -1.10 26.12
N ALA A 255 -4.39 -0.52 25.40
CA ALA A 255 -3.81 0.79 25.72
C ALA A 255 -4.84 1.93 25.62
N MET A 256 -5.73 1.87 24.60
CA MET A 256 -6.82 2.83 24.44
C MET A 256 -7.78 2.78 25.64
N VAL A 257 -8.17 1.58 26.08
CA VAL A 257 -8.99 1.39 27.27
C VAL A 257 -8.29 1.91 28.53
N ARG A 258 -6.99 1.63 28.70
CA ARG A 258 -6.20 2.16 29.83
C ARG A 258 -6.18 3.69 29.85
N LEU A 259 -6.00 4.34 28.70
CA LEU A 259 -6.04 5.81 28.60
C LEU A 259 -7.43 6.38 28.90
N GLU A 260 -8.50 5.72 28.46
CA GLU A 260 -9.87 6.13 28.78
C GLU A 260 -10.20 6.01 30.27
N THR A 261 -9.71 4.96 30.94
CA THR A 261 -9.87 4.80 32.40
C THR A 261 -9.04 5.81 33.20
N GLY A 262 -7.83 6.14 32.75
CA GLY A 262 -6.97 7.16 33.39
C GLY A 262 -7.51 8.59 33.24
N ARG A 263 -8.36 8.85 32.24
CA ARG A 263 -8.96 10.18 32.02
C ARG A 263 -10.17 10.47 32.93
N LYS A 264 -10.73 9.45 33.61
CA LYS A 264 -11.96 9.56 34.42
C LYS A 264 -11.74 9.79 35.92
N THR A 265 -10.50 9.86 36.43
CA THR A 265 -10.23 10.03 37.87
C THR A 265 -9.59 11.37 38.25
N GLY A 266 -9.65 12.38 37.38
CA GLY A 266 -9.17 13.74 37.63
C GLY A 266 -10.26 14.74 38.07
N GLY A 267 -11.35 14.27 38.69
CA GLY A 267 -12.40 15.16 39.19
C GLY A 267 -12.01 15.78 40.53
N THR A 268 -11.85 17.10 40.59
CA THR A 268 -11.65 17.80 41.86
C THR A 268 -12.87 17.57 42.75
N ASN A 269 -12.62 17.18 44.01
CA ASN A 269 -13.62 16.84 45.03
C ASN A 269 -14.37 18.09 45.54
N LEU A 270 -14.67 19.06 44.66
CA LEU A 270 -15.22 20.36 45.00
C LEU A 270 -16.73 20.29 45.23
N LYS A 271 -17.42 19.42 44.49
CA LYS A 271 -18.88 19.29 44.56
C LYS A 271 -19.34 18.57 45.83
N SER A 272 -18.67 17.48 46.21
CA SER A 272 -18.91 16.79 47.50
C SER A 272 -18.68 17.71 48.70
N ARG A 273 -17.63 18.54 48.66
CA ARG A 273 -17.36 19.54 49.70
C ARG A 273 -18.36 20.69 49.76
N LEU A 274 -19.03 21.00 48.64
CA LEU A 274 -20.12 21.99 48.60
C LEU A 274 -21.42 21.40 49.14
N ASP A 275 -21.71 20.14 48.84
CA ASP A 275 -22.91 19.45 49.32
C ASP A 275 -22.88 19.20 50.85
N ASP A 276 -21.69 18.95 51.43
CA ASP A 276 -21.50 18.85 52.89
C ASP A 276 -21.81 20.16 53.65
N VAL A 277 -21.63 21.31 52.99
CA VAL A 277 -21.90 22.65 53.57
C VAL A 277 -23.40 22.99 53.53
N VAL A 278 -24.15 22.40 52.59
CA VAL A 278 -25.59 22.70 52.40
C VAL A 278 -26.48 21.79 53.27
N GLY A 279 -26.00 20.62 53.71
CA GLY A 279 -26.80 19.63 54.44
C GLY A 279 -27.07 19.88 55.92
N SER A 280 -26.47 20.89 56.55
CA SER A 280 -26.58 21.10 58.01
C SER A 280 -27.61 22.17 58.39
N SER A 281 -28.90 21.91 58.14
CA SER A 281 -29.96 22.60 58.87
C SER A 281 -31.30 21.83 58.91
N ALA A 282 -31.65 21.41 60.12
CA ALA A 282 -33.00 21.23 60.67
C ALA A 282 -33.94 20.08 60.18
N LYS A 283 -34.03 19.08 61.08
CA LYS A 283 -35.24 18.52 61.73
C LYS A 283 -36.29 17.71 60.93
N LYS A 284 -36.34 16.41 61.31
CA LYS A 284 -37.46 15.66 61.92
C LYS A 284 -38.69 15.25 61.06
N ASP A 285 -38.81 13.93 60.90
CA ASP A 285 -39.95 13.03 61.26
C ASP A 285 -40.39 12.03 60.16
N LYS A 286 -40.37 10.75 60.56
CA LYS A 286 -41.22 9.60 60.20
C LYS A 286 -41.34 9.12 58.74
N GLY A 287 -40.66 8.01 58.49
CA GLY A 287 -41.32 6.70 58.35
C GLY A 287 -41.94 6.35 56.99
N LYS A 288 -41.20 5.60 56.17
CA LYS A 288 -41.70 4.39 55.48
C LYS A 288 -40.55 3.60 54.86
N CYS A 289 -40.47 2.32 55.24
CA CYS A 289 -39.63 1.32 54.57
C CYS A 289 -40.15 1.11 53.15
N VAL A 290 -39.29 1.31 52.15
CA VAL A 290 -39.41 0.65 50.85
C VAL A 290 -38.03 0.08 50.53
N VAL A 291 -38.01 -1.24 50.49
CA VAL A 291 -36.86 -2.10 50.21
C VAL A 291 -36.39 -1.85 48.77
N THR A 292 -35.12 -1.49 48.63
CA THR A 292 -34.37 -1.62 47.37
C THR A 292 -33.90 -3.07 47.22
N PRO A 293 -34.03 -3.70 46.04
CA PRO A 293 -33.06 -4.70 45.61
C PRO A 293 -31.94 -3.96 44.85
N VAL A 294 -30.75 -3.92 45.44
CA VAL A 294 -29.63 -4.78 45.06
C VAL A 294 -29.12 -4.47 43.66
N THR A 295 -27.98 -3.79 43.65
CA THR A 295 -26.99 -3.72 42.59
C THR A 295 -26.76 -5.09 41.95
N LEU A 296 -27.11 -5.23 40.66
CA LEU A 296 -26.64 -6.34 39.84
C LEU A 296 -25.29 -5.96 39.23
N GLU A 297 -24.24 -6.36 39.94
CA GLU A 297 -22.93 -6.64 39.36
C GLU A 297 -23.01 -7.85 38.41
N GLY A 298 -22.25 -7.79 37.32
CA GLY A 298 -21.62 -8.97 36.71
C GLY A 298 -22.52 -10.08 36.16
N VAL A 299 -23.19 -9.86 35.03
CA VAL A 299 -23.61 -11.00 34.19
C VAL A 299 -22.41 -11.43 33.34
N GLY A 300 -21.85 -12.59 33.69
CA GLY A 300 -20.69 -13.18 33.04
C GLY A 300 -20.90 -13.50 31.57
N TYR A 301 -19.92 -13.12 30.75
CA TYR A 301 -19.81 -13.38 29.30
C TYR A 301 -19.60 -14.86 28.92
N THR A 302 -19.84 -15.81 29.82
CA THR A 302 -19.50 -17.23 29.60
C THR A 302 -20.54 -17.97 28.74
N LYS A 303 -21.83 -17.72 28.93
CA LYS A 303 -22.90 -18.41 28.17
C LYS A 303 -22.95 -18.04 26.69
N LEU A 304 -22.46 -16.85 26.33
CA LEU A 304 -22.44 -16.40 24.93
C LEU A 304 -21.34 -17.11 24.13
N GLU A 305 -20.23 -17.49 24.77
CA GLU A 305 -19.16 -18.25 24.11
C GLU A 305 -19.53 -19.72 23.93
N GLU A 306 -20.19 -20.36 24.89
CA GLU A 306 -20.70 -21.73 24.72
C GLU A 306 -21.69 -21.83 23.54
N ALA A 307 -22.57 -20.84 23.39
CA ALA A 307 -23.50 -20.79 22.26
C ALA A 307 -22.79 -20.56 20.91
N LYS A 308 -21.72 -19.74 20.88
CA LYS A 308 -20.92 -19.53 19.67
C LYS A 308 -20.07 -20.75 19.32
N GLU A 309 -19.55 -21.44 20.32
CA GLU A 309 -18.77 -22.66 20.17
C GLU A 309 -19.64 -23.81 19.65
N ALA A 310 -20.88 -23.94 20.14
CA ALA A 310 -21.86 -24.89 19.58
C ALA A 310 -22.24 -24.57 18.12
N ILE A 311 -22.35 -23.29 17.75
CA ILE A 311 -22.60 -22.89 16.35
C ILE A 311 -21.38 -23.19 15.47
N ALA A 312 -20.16 -23.01 16.00
CA ALA A 312 -18.94 -23.34 15.27
C ALA A 312 -18.80 -24.87 15.05
N GLN A 313 -19.08 -25.67 16.08
CA GLN A 313 -19.04 -27.14 16.00
C GLN A 313 -20.11 -27.70 15.03
N SER A 314 -21.33 -27.16 15.05
CA SER A 314 -22.37 -27.59 14.10
C SER A 314 -22.03 -27.26 12.63
N ARG A 315 -21.24 -26.21 12.38
CA ARG A 315 -20.76 -25.86 11.03
C ARG A 315 -19.64 -26.76 10.57
N THR A 316 -18.75 -27.20 11.47
CA THR A 316 -17.69 -28.15 11.13
C THR A 316 -18.24 -29.55 10.88
N ASP A 317 -19.23 -30.00 11.67
CA ASP A 317 -19.84 -31.32 11.48
C ASP A 317 -20.61 -31.40 10.17
N ARG A 318 -21.26 -30.30 9.75
CA ARG A 318 -21.92 -30.22 8.43
C ARG A 318 -20.93 -30.29 7.27
N ALA A 319 -19.78 -29.63 7.39
CA ALA A 319 -18.73 -29.69 6.37
C ALA A 319 -18.11 -31.09 6.27
N MET A 320 -17.97 -31.81 7.39
CA MET A 320 -17.48 -33.18 7.41
C MET A 320 -18.50 -34.19 6.83
N GLN A 321 -19.79 -33.88 6.84
CA GLN A 321 -20.84 -34.74 6.27
C GLN A 321 -21.02 -34.58 4.75
N GLU A 322 -20.56 -33.47 4.18
CA GLU A 322 -20.61 -33.21 2.72
C GLU A 322 -19.47 -33.93 1.96
N ASP A 323 -18.38 -34.31 2.63
CA ASP A 323 -17.25 -35.03 2.01
C ASP A 323 -17.43 -36.57 1.94
N ASP A 324 -18.48 -37.13 2.57
CA ASP A 324 -18.74 -38.57 2.64
C ASP A 324 -19.78 -39.09 1.60
N GLN A 325 -20.35 -38.22 0.74
CA GLN A 325 -21.31 -38.64 -0.29
C GLN A 325 -20.70 -39.00 -1.66
N ASP A 326 -19.40 -38.80 -1.88
CA ASP A 326 -18.73 -39.10 -3.17
C ASP A 326 -17.90 -40.39 -3.16
N LYS A 327 -18.46 -41.49 -2.60
CA LYS A 327 -17.94 -42.84 -2.80
C LYS A 327 -19.03 -43.80 -3.26
N GLU A 328 -19.40 -43.73 -4.53
CA GLU A 328 -20.04 -44.86 -5.21
C GLU A 328 -18.99 -45.92 -5.60
N PRO A 329 -19.22 -47.22 -5.32
CA PRO A 329 -18.32 -48.29 -5.71
C PRO A 329 -18.64 -48.82 -7.11
N ASP A 330 -17.62 -48.80 -7.95
CA ASP A 330 -17.54 -49.42 -9.27
C ASP A 330 -17.85 -50.94 -9.22
N LYS A 331 -18.90 -51.37 -9.92
CA LYS A 331 -19.21 -52.79 -10.19
C LYS A 331 -19.74 -52.99 -11.62
N ASN A 332 -18.77 -53.13 -12.53
CA ASN A 332 -18.67 -54.09 -13.64
C ASN A 332 -19.89 -54.96 -14.08
N LYS A 333 -20.02 -55.01 -15.43
CA LYS A 333 -20.51 -56.07 -16.36
C LYS A 333 -22.00 -56.14 -16.73
N SER A 334 -22.29 -55.89 -18.01
CA SER A 334 -22.66 -56.97 -18.94
C SER A 334 -22.54 -56.59 -20.42
N VAL A 335 -21.65 -57.32 -21.10
CA VAL A 335 -21.65 -57.59 -22.55
C VAL A 335 -23.02 -58.13 -22.99
N VAL A 336 -23.59 -57.58 -24.06
CA VAL A 336 -24.51 -58.29 -24.97
C VAL A 336 -24.27 -57.79 -26.40
N GLU A 337 -23.73 -58.68 -27.23
CA GLU A 337 -23.80 -58.64 -28.70
C GLU A 337 -25.26 -58.63 -29.16
N ARG A 338 -25.60 -57.84 -30.19
CA ARG A 338 -26.57 -58.25 -31.20
C ARG A 338 -26.13 -57.77 -32.58
N THR A 339 -26.02 -58.77 -33.43
CA THR A 339 -25.79 -58.83 -34.87
C THR A 339 -26.87 -58.11 -35.67
N ASP A 340 -26.45 -57.57 -36.83
CA ASP A 340 -27.09 -57.51 -38.14
C ASP A 340 -28.63 -57.62 -38.23
N ASP A 341 -29.31 -56.67 -38.89
CA ASP A 341 -29.99 -56.96 -40.17
C ASP A 341 -30.46 -55.69 -40.92
N GLN A 342 -30.73 -55.92 -42.21
CA GLN A 342 -30.88 -55.05 -43.38
C GLN A 342 -32.17 -54.20 -43.51
N GLY A 343 -32.19 -53.36 -44.55
CA GLY A 343 -33.39 -52.85 -45.23
C GLY A 343 -33.33 -51.33 -45.46
N GLU A 344 -32.76 -50.87 -46.58
CA GLU A 344 -33.54 -50.42 -47.75
C GLU A 344 -34.69 -49.47 -47.40
N ASP A 345 -34.60 -48.19 -47.80
CA ASP A 345 -35.32 -47.81 -49.00
C ASP A 345 -34.85 -46.48 -49.60
N SER A 346 -35.05 -46.40 -50.90
CA SER A 346 -34.63 -45.35 -51.80
C SER A 346 -35.57 -44.14 -51.81
N VAL A 347 -35.08 -43.07 -52.46
CA VAL A 347 -35.76 -42.29 -53.53
C VAL A 347 -35.79 -40.78 -53.28
N LYS A 348 -34.87 -40.12 -54.00
CA LYS A 348 -35.04 -38.94 -54.89
C LYS A 348 -36.24 -38.00 -54.66
N ALA A 349 -35.95 -36.70 -54.63
CA ALA A 349 -36.06 -35.84 -55.83
C ALA A 349 -35.14 -34.63 -55.67
#